data_AF-A0A6B2G7F9-F1
#
_entry.id   AF-A0A6B2G7F9-F1
#
_cell.length_a   1.000
_cell.length_b   1.000
_cell.length_c   1.000
_cell.angle_alpha   90.00
_cell.angle_beta   90.00
_cell.angle_gamma   90.00
#
_symmetry.space_group_name_H-M   'P 1'
#
loop_
_entity.id
_entity.type
_entity.pdbx_description
1 polymer ?
#
loop_
_entity_poly.entity_id
_entity_poly.type
_entity_poly.pdbx_seq_one_letter_code
_entity_poly.pdbx_strand_id
1 'polypeptide(L)'
;LYHSETNFSETFNSLFSMFRDRTPEFSHIISRIKSQNIFKHQSETPDNLLQRRSQFLQAAQNISIGVYTCYVKLENLGKLCKNLSLFDDRTEEINELVYIIKLVINNF
;
A
#
# COMPACT_ATOMS: atom_id res chain seq x y z
N LEU A 1 13.28 -21.45 -24.02
CA LEU A 1 12.49 -20.94 -22.87
C LEU A 1 13.39 -20.96 -21.64
N TYR A 2 14.11 -19.86 -21.39
CA TYR A 2 14.89 -19.70 -20.15
C TYR A 2 13.93 -19.16 -19.09
N HIS A 3 13.60 -19.96 -18.07
CA HIS A 3 13.00 -19.46 -16.85
C HIS A 3 14.12 -18.84 -16.00
N SER A 4 14.09 -17.53 -15.86
CA SER A 4 14.90 -16.79 -14.89
C SER A 4 14.39 -17.13 -13.50
N GLU A 5 15.04 -18.07 -12.81
CA GLU A 5 14.89 -18.22 -11.37
C GLU A 5 15.33 -16.91 -10.72
N THR A 6 14.38 -16.19 -10.13
CA THR A 6 14.66 -14.96 -9.39
C THR A 6 15.38 -15.35 -8.11
N ASN A 7 16.60 -14.85 -7.93
CA ASN A 7 17.43 -15.17 -6.77
C ASN A 7 16.73 -14.69 -5.49
N PHE A 8 16.49 -15.58 -4.53
CA PHE A 8 15.88 -15.25 -3.23
C PHE A 8 16.62 -14.12 -2.49
N SER A 9 17.93 -14.01 -2.72
CA SER A 9 18.75 -12.90 -2.21
C SER A 9 18.39 -11.55 -2.85
N GLU A 10 18.09 -11.50 -4.14
CA GLU A 10 17.70 -10.26 -4.82
C GLU A 10 16.33 -9.77 -4.37
N THR A 11 15.36 -10.67 -4.18
CA THR A 11 14.05 -10.33 -3.64
C THR A 11 14.15 -9.86 -2.18
N PHE A 12 14.96 -10.50 -1.36
CA PHE A 12 15.20 -10.08 0.03
C PHE A 12 15.88 -8.71 0.11
N ASN A 13 16.90 -8.46 -0.72
CA ASN A 13 17.58 -7.16 -0.78
C ASN A 13 16.67 -6.05 -1.34
N SER A 14 15.83 -6.36 -2.33
CA SER A 14 14.83 -5.43 -2.86
C SER A 14 13.79 -5.07 -1.80
N LEU A 15 13.29 -6.07 -1.06
CA LEU A 15 12.38 -5.89 0.06
C LEU A 15 13.00 -5.00 1.15
N PHE A 16 14.25 -5.27 1.53
CA PHE A 16 14.98 -4.46 2.53
C PHE A 16 15.26 -3.04 2.03
N SER A 17 15.52 -2.85 0.74
CA SER A 17 15.65 -1.54 0.09
C SER A 17 14.35 -0.74 0.08
N MET A 18 13.19 -1.42 0.07
CA MET A 18 11.87 -0.81 0.21
C MET A 18 11.60 -0.30 1.64
N PHE A 19 12.26 -0.90 2.64
CA PHE A 19 12.18 -0.50 4.06
C PHE A 19 13.31 0.41 4.53
N ARG A 20 14.23 0.84 3.64
CA ARG A 20 15.25 1.83 4.00
C ARG A 20 14.59 3.18 4.29
N ASP A 21 15.03 3.83 5.37
CA ASP A 21 14.63 5.19 5.71
C ASP A 21 15.15 6.16 4.63
N ARG A 22 14.22 6.70 3.81
CA ARG A 22 14.51 7.65 2.73
C ARG A 22 14.33 9.12 3.14
N THR A 23 14.13 9.39 4.42
CA THR A 23 14.04 10.74 4.98
C THR A 23 15.27 11.62 4.67
N PRO A 24 16.52 11.10 4.67
CA PRO A 24 17.67 11.94 4.35
C PRO A 24 17.65 12.40 2.88
N GLU A 25 17.39 11.51 1.92
CA GLU A 25 17.28 11.86 0.51
C GLU A 25 16.18 12.89 0.26
N PHE A 26 15.03 12.73 0.92
CA PHE A 26 13.94 13.70 0.88
C PHE A 26 14.39 15.08 1.39
N SER A 27 15.11 15.12 2.51
CA SER A 27 15.61 16.37 3.11
C SER A 27 16.59 17.09 2.18
N HIS A 28 17.45 16.35 1.48
CA HIS A 28 18.35 16.88 0.46
C HIS A 28 17.58 17.44 -0.75
N ILE A 29 16.53 16.76 -1.21
CA ILE A 29 15.68 17.21 -2.33
C ILE A 29 14.97 18.53 -1.95
N ILE A 30 14.38 18.63 -0.77
CA ILE A 30 13.72 19.86 -0.30
C ILE A 30 14.72 21.01 -0.19
N SER A 31 15.93 20.75 0.32
CA SER A 31 16.98 21.76 0.43
C SER A 31 17.41 22.27 -0.96
N ARG A 32 17.58 21.36 -1.92
CA ARG A 32 17.89 21.70 -3.32
C ARG A 32 16.77 22.50 -4.00
N ILE A 33 15.52 22.11 -3.77
CA ILE A 33 14.34 22.81 -4.31
C ILE A 33 14.27 24.25 -3.77
N LYS A 34 14.48 24.42 -2.45
CA LYS A 34 14.51 25.73 -1.81
C LYS A 34 15.66 26.60 -2.34
N SER A 35 16.84 26.03 -2.53
CA SER A 35 18.01 26.77 -3.04
C SER A 35 17.88 27.16 -4.51
N GLN A 36 17.19 26.35 -5.33
CA GLN A 36 17.06 26.60 -6.76
C GLN A 36 16.00 27.67 -7.13
N ASN A 37 15.26 28.26 -6.18
CA ASN A 37 14.25 29.30 -6.46
C ASN A 37 13.19 28.91 -7.53
N ILE A 38 13.04 27.62 -7.85
CA ILE A 38 12.13 27.12 -8.91
C ILE A 38 10.66 27.44 -8.58
N PHE A 39 10.33 27.65 -7.30
CA PHE A 39 8.98 27.99 -6.81
C PHE A 39 8.76 29.48 -6.53
N LYS A 40 9.55 30.39 -7.13
CA LYS A 40 9.28 31.85 -7.01
C LYS A 40 7.99 32.32 -7.71
N HIS A 41 7.27 31.44 -8.40
CA HIS A 41 5.91 31.68 -8.85
C HIS A 41 4.96 30.73 -8.12
N GLN A 42 4.00 31.31 -7.38
CA GLN A 42 2.99 30.70 -6.51
C GLN A 42 3.47 30.47 -5.06
N SER A 43 3.56 31.57 -4.30
CA SER A 43 3.42 31.50 -2.85
C SER A 43 2.01 31.00 -2.50
N GLU A 44 1.85 29.68 -2.33
CA GLU A 44 0.65 29.14 -1.70
C GLU A 44 0.55 29.73 -0.28
N THR A 45 -0.60 30.31 0.07
CA THR A 45 -0.85 30.78 1.44
C THR A 45 -0.75 29.60 2.42
N PRO A 46 -0.41 29.84 3.69
CA PRO A 46 -0.39 28.79 4.72
C PRO A 46 -1.68 27.96 4.75
N ASP A 47 -2.82 28.59 4.49
CA ASP A 47 -4.14 27.94 4.44
C ASP A 47 -4.25 26.92 3.30
N ASN A 48 -3.74 27.23 2.10
CA ASN A 48 -3.75 26.29 0.96
C ASN A 48 -2.87 25.07 1.22
N LEU A 49 -1.72 25.26 1.88
CA LEU A 49 -0.82 24.17 2.28
C LEU A 49 -1.48 23.26 3.33
N LEU A 50 -2.17 23.85 4.31
CA LEU A 50 -2.92 23.11 5.33
C LEU A 50 -4.08 22.32 4.70
N GLN A 51 -4.78 22.92 3.74
CA GLN A 51 -5.87 22.25 3.02
C GLN A 51 -5.35 21.06 2.20
N ARG A 52 -4.26 21.23 1.43
CA ARG A 52 -3.61 20.11 0.71
C ARG A 52 -3.16 19.01 1.65
N ARG A 53 -2.52 19.37 2.78
CA ARG A 53 -2.08 18.40 3.79
C ARG A 53 -3.27 17.63 4.37
N SER A 54 -4.38 18.31 4.64
CA SER A 54 -5.62 17.68 5.14
C SER A 54 -6.20 16.69 4.12
N GLN A 55 -6.29 17.08 2.84
CA GLN A 55 -6.74 16.20 1.75
C GLN A 55 -5.85 14.97 1.60
N PHE A 56 -4.52 15.15 1.66
CA PHE A 56 -3.58 14.05 1.64
C PHE A 56 -3.79 13.11 2.82
N LEU A 57 -3.95 13.65 4.04
CA LEU A 57 -4.15 12.85 5.23
C LEU A 57 -5.46 12.05 5.16
N GLN A 58 -6.54 12.66 4.65
CA GLN A 58 -7.81 11.98 4.42
C GLN A 58 -7.68 10.85 3.39
N ALA A 59 -7.00 11.08 2.27
CA ALA A 59 -6.74 10.04 1.27
C ALA A 59 -5.90 8.90 1.85
N ALA A 60 -4.83 9.21 2.57
CA ALA A 60 -3.97 8.23 3.23
C ALA A 60 -4.73 7.43 4.30
N GLN A 61 -5.64 8.07 5.05
CA GLN A 61 -6.49 7.41 6.03
C GLN A 61 -7.43 6.41 5.35
N ASN A 62 -8.13 6.82 4.28
CA ASN A 62 -9.03 5.95 3.53
C ASN A 62 -8.29 4.74 2.95
N ILE A 63 -7.08 4.96 2.41
CA ILE A 63 -6.20 3.91 1.93
C ILE A 63 -5.81 2.96 3.08
N SER A 64 -5.46 3.50 4.23
CA SER A 64 -5.05 2.66 5.37
C SER A 64 -6.21 1.80 5.89
N ILE A 65 -7.42 2.36 5.95
CA ILE A 65 -8.64 1.64 6.36
C ILE A 65 -8.91 0.50 5.40
N GLY A 66 -8.92 0.76 4.09
CA GLY A 66 -9.26 -0.28 3.14
C GLY A 66 -8.20 -1.39 3.06
N VAL A 67 -6.91 -1.07 3.24
CA VAL A 67 -5.84 -2.09 3.36
C VAL A 67 -6.10 -2.98 4.57
N TYR A 68 -6.44 -2.40 5.72
CA TYR A 68 -6.78 -3.15 6.93
C TYR A 68 -8.03 -4.03 6.73
N THR A 69 -9.09 -3.48 6.13
CA THR A 69 -10.32 -4.25 5.83
C THR A 69 -10.03 -5.44 4.90
N CYS A 70 -9.19 -5.25 3.88
CA CYS A 70 -8.79 -6.32 2.98
C CYS A 70 -7.97 -7.40 3.73
N TYR A 71 -7.04 -6.98 4.59
CA TYR A 71 -6.25 -7.88 5.43
C TYR A 71 -7.13 -8.78 6.32
N VAL A 72 -8.12 -8.21 7.01
CA VAL A 72 -9.04 -8.99 7.86
C VAL A 72 -9.80 -10.04 7.04
N LYS A 73 -10.23 -9.70 5.82
CA LYS A 73 -10.90 -10.67 4.92
C LYS A 73 -9.96 -11.78 4.47
N LEU A 74 -8.70 -11.46 4.15
CA LEU A 74 -7.68 -12.45 3.83
C LEU A 74 -7.40 -13.39 5.01
N GLU A 75 -7.37 -12.87 6.23
CA GLU A 75 -7.18 -13.68 7.44
C GLU A 75 -8.33 -14.69 7.61
N ASN A 76 -9.58 -14.24 7.44
CA ASN A 76 -10.75 -15.10 7.51
C ASN A 76 -10.78 -16.15 6.40
N LEU A 77 -10.45 -15.76 5.16
CA LEU A 77 -10.29 -16.70 4.06
C LEU A 77 -9.23 -17.76 4.38
N GLY A 78 -8.09 -17.35 4.94
CA GLY A 78 -7.05 -18.27 5.39
C GLY A 78 -7.50 -19.24 6.48
N LYS A 79 -8.39 -18.82 7.40
CA LYS A 79 -9.00 -19.71 8.41
C LYS A 79 -9.94 -20.73 7.77
N LEU A 80 -10.79 -20.30 6.84
CA LEU A 80 -11.72 -21.18 6.13
C LEU A 80 -10.97 -22.24 5.31
N CYS A 81 -9.95 -21.84 4.56
CA CYS A 81 -9.16 -22.77 3.75
C CYS A 81 -8.36 -23.79 4.58
N LYS A 82 -8.04 -23.49 5.85
CA LYS A 82 -7.34 -24.41 6.74
C LYS A 82 -8.25 -25.47 7.36
N ASN A 83 -9.55 -25.20 7.46
CA ASN A 83 -10.54 -26.18 7.93
C ASN A 83 -10.91 -27.14 6.79
N LEU A 84 -10.01 -28.10 6.52
CA LEU A 84 -10.16 -29.14 5.49
C LEU A 84 -11.08 -30.30 5.95
N SER A 85 -12.16 -29.99 6.67
CA SER A 85 -13.11 -31.00 7.12
C SER A 85 -13.82 -31.62 5.91
N LEU A 86 -13.76 -32.95 5.79
CA LEU A 86 -14.36 -33.71 4.68
C LEU A 86 -15.89 -33.50 4.54
N PHE A 87 -16.55 -33.04 5.61
CA PHE A 87 -18.00 -32.90 5.68
C PHE A 87 -18.48 -31.46 5.92
N ASP A 88 -17.56 -30.51 6.10
CA ASP A 88 -17.88 -29.09 6.30
C ASP A 88 -17.15 -28.26 5.23
N ASP A 89 -17.37 -28.63 3.97
CA ASP A 89 -16.81 -27.92 2.82
C ASP A 89 -17.49 -26.54 2.68
N ARG A 90 -16.71 -25.49 2.88
CA ARG A 90 -17.15 -24.08 2.84
C ARG A 90 -16.85 -23.39 1.52
N THR A 91 -16.84 -24.15 0.42
CA THR A 91 -16.49 -23.64 -0.91
C THR A 91 -17.28 -22.39 -1.32
N GLU A 92 -18.58 -22.30 -1.00
CA GLU A 92 -19.39 -21.09 -1.29
C GLU A 92 -18.89 -19.85 -0.51
N GLU A 93 -18.70 -19.96 0.81
CA GLU A 93 -18.20 -18.86 1.67
C GLU A 93 -16.81 -18.39 1.22
N ILE A 94 -15.96 -19.34 0.82
CA ILE A 94 -14.63 -19.09 0.26
C ILE A 94 -14.74 -18.28 -1.04
N ASN A 95 -15.60 -18.70 -1.97
CA ASN A 95 -15.78 -18.02 -3.26
C ASN A 95 -16.32 -16.59 -3.09
N GLU A 96 -17.29 -16.39 -2.19
CA GLU A 96 -17.82 -15.07 -1.86
C GLU A 96 -16.74 -14.15 -1.28
N LEU A 97 -15.97 -14.64 -0.30
CA LEU A 97 -14.89 -13.85 0.30
C LEU A 97 -13.80 -13.49 -0.72
N VAL A 98 -13.44 -14.43 -1.62
CA VAL A 98 -12.49 -14.16 -2.71
C VAL A 98 -13.04 -13.08 -3.65
N TYR A 99 -14.31 -13.13 -4.00
CA TYR A 99 -14.94 -12.10 -4.83
C TYR A 99 -14.88 -10.72 -4.16
N ILE A 100 -15.25 -10.64 -2.88
CA ILE A 100 -15.22 -9.38 -2.13
C ILE A 100 -13.79 -8.83 -2.04
N ILE A 101 -12.78 -9.68 -1.79
CA ILE A 101 -11.37 -9.26 -1.75
C ILE A 101 -10.95 -8.67 -3.10
N LYS A 102 -11.28 -9.34 -4.21
CA LYS A 102 -10.97 -8.84 -5.56
C LYS A 102 -11.64 -7.49 -5.82
N LEU A 103 -12.90 -7.34 -5.43
CA LEU A 103 -13.62 -6.09 -5.56
C LEU A 103 -12.94 -4.98 -4.74
N VAL A 104 -12.58 -5.24 -3.49
CA VAL A 104 -11.89 -4.25 -2.62
C VAL A 104 -10.56 -3.81 -3.25
N ILE A 105 -9.75 -4.72 -3.76
CA ILE A 105 -8.46 -4.40 -4.40
C ILE A 105 -8.65 -3.57 -5.68
N ASN A 106 -9.69 -3.86 -6.47
CA ASN A 106 -9.96 -3.13 -7.71
C ASN A 106 -10.60 -1.75 -7.49
N ASN A 107 -11.21 -1.52 -6.32
CA ASN A 107 -11.83 -0.26 -5.94
C ASN A 107 -10.96 0.55 -4.96
N PHE A 108 -9.70 0.14 -4.81
CA PHE A 108 -8.63 0.91 -4.20
C PHE A 108 -8.03 1.90 -5.19
#